data_AF-A0A0G1MZS6-F1
#
_entry.id   AF-A0A0G1MZS6-F1
#
_cell.length_a   1.000
_cell.length_b   1.000
_cell.length_c   1.000
_cell.angle_alpha   90.00
_cell.angle_beta   90.00
_cell.angle_gamma   90.00
#
_symmetry.space_group_name_H-M   'P 1'
#
loop_
_entity.id
_entity.type
_entity.pdbx_description
1 polymer ?
#
loop_
_entity_poly.entity_id
_entity_poly.type
_entity_poly.pdbx_seq_one_letter_code
_entity_poly.pdbx_strand_id
1 'polypeptide(L)'
;MRSMGKVVKIIKEFVRKIGPGFVTGAADDDPSGIATYSIAGAKFGLGFAWLSLFLLPAMISIQEMCGRLGITTGRGLAGVIKKYSSKKMLWFAVSLLVLTNVINIGADLGIMASSLQMVFGLPFYFWLFLSAMSIVVLEIWVPYKRYSAILKWLSLSLLVYVVNLTLLIFLADISRSRGEDLR
;
A
#
# COMPACT_ATOMS: atom_id res chain seq x y z
N MET A 1 -0.69 -37.59 -12.48
CA MET A 1 -1.28 -36.55 -13.36
C MET A 1 -2.61 -35.93 -12.87
N ARG A 2 -3.49 -36.62 -12.11
CA ARG A 2 -4.79 -36.06 -11.61
C ARG A 2 -4.70 -35.02 -10.48
N SER A 3 -3.61 -35.00 -9.71
CA SER A 3 -3.42 -34.07 -8.57
C SER A 3 -3.14 -32.63 -9.03
N MET A 4 -2.33 -32.46 -10.07
CA MET A 4 -1.89 -31.15 -10.55
C MET A 4 -3.05 -30.30 -11.09
N GLY A 5 -4.04 -30.93 -11.75
CA GLY A 5 -5.24 -30.25 -12.22
C GLY A 5 -6.16 -29.75 -11.10
N LYS A 6 -6.19 -30.43 -9.94
CA LYS A 6 -6.93 -29.96 -8.76
C LYS A 6 -6.25 -28.75 -8.13
N VAL A 7 -4.93 -28.79 -7.99
CA VAL A 7 -4.14 -27.66 -7.46
C VAL A 7 -4.30 -26.43 -8.35
N VAL A 8 -4.18 -26.58 -9.67
CA VAL A 8 -4.39 -25.48 -10.63
C VAL A 8 -5.81 -24.91 -10.53
N LYS A 9 -6.83 -25.75 -10.35
CA LYS A 9 -8.21 -25.29 -10.19
C LYS A 9 -8.41 -24.51 -8.88
N ILE A 10 -7.84 -25.00 -7.77
CA ILE A 10 -7.88 -24.32 -6.46
C ILE A 10 -7.17 -22.96 -6.53
N ILE A 11 -5.98 -22.90 -7.14
CA ILE A 11 -5.25 -21.64 -7.32
C ILE A 11 -6.05 -20.68 -8.20
N LYS A 12 -6.64 -21.15 -9.30
CA LYS A 12 -7.45 -20.32 -10.20
C LYS A 12 -8.70 -19.78 -9.51
N GLU A 13 -9.34 -20.56 -8.65
CA GLU A 13 -10.47 -20.10 -7.84
C GLU A 13 -10.04 -19.11 -6.75
N PHE A 14 -8.90 -19.36 -6.10
CA PHE A 14 -8.34 -18.48 -5.08
C PHE A 14 -7.96 -17.11 -5.68
N VAL A 15 -7.26 -17.11 -6.82
CA VAL A 15 -6.91 -15.89 -7.57
C VAL A 15 -8.16 -15.15 -8.07
N ARG A 16 -9.25 -15.86 -8.41
CA ARG A 16 -10.54 -15.23 -8.71
C ARG A 16 -11.20 -14.61 -7.47
N LYS A 17 -10.97 -15.19 -6.28
CA LYS A 17 -11.45 -14.68 -4.99
C LYS A 17 -10.58 -13.57 -4.42
N ILE A 18 -9.35 -13.36 -4.93
CA ILE A 18 -8.54 -12.15 -4.66
C ILE A 18 -9.27 -10.96 -5.30
N GLY A 19 -10.21 -10.43 -4.52
CA GLY A 19 -11.11 -9.36 -4.90
C GLY A 19 -10.44 -7.98 -4.87
N PRO A 20 -11.22 -6.91 -5.03
CA PRO A 20 -10.74 -5.54 -4.92
C PRO A 20 -10.08 -5.24 -3.56
N GLY A 21 -10.48 -5.92 -2.48
CA GLY A 21 -9.91 -5.70 -1.14
C GLY A 21 -8.40 -5.95 -1.03
N PHE A 22 -7.84 -6.88 -1.81
CA PHE A 22 -6.38 -7.06 -1.85
C PHE A 22 -5.66 -5.88 -2.50
N VAL A 23 -6.25 -5.32 -3.55
CA VAL A 23 -5.71 -4.12 -4.21
C VAL A 23 -5.86 -2.91 -3.32
N THR A 24 -7.00 -2.78 -2.62
CA THR A 24 -7.21 -1.69 -1.65
C THR A 24 -6.25 -1.79 -0.48
N GLY A 25 -6.00 -2.99 0.05
CA GLY A 25 -5.02 -3.17 1.13
C GLY A 25 -3.59 -2.91 0.68
N ALA A 26 -3.20 -3.37 -0.51
CA ALA A 26 -1.89 -3.06 -1.07
C ALA A 26 -1.72 -1.58 -1.47
N ALA A 27 -2.81 -0.87 -1.74
CA ALA A 27 -2.81 0.56 -2.03
C ALA A 27 -2.63 1.42 -0.77
N ASP A 28 -2.76 0.84 0.43
CA ASP A 28 -2.49 1.53 1.70
C ASP A 28 -0.98 1.78 1.90
N ASP A 29 -0.12 0.96 1.28
CA ASP A 29 1.34 1.14 1.24
C ASP A 29 1.75 2.08 0.09
N ASP A 30 1.31 3.33 0.16
CA ASP A 30 1.68 4.36 -0.81
C ASP A 30 3.13 4.86 -0.62
N PRO A 31 3.74 5.54 -1.63
CA PRO A 31 5.10 6.06 -1.53
C PRO A 31 5.33 6.91 -0.28
N SER A 32 4.36 7.72 0.13
CA SER A 32 4.44 8.56 1.32
C SER A 32 4.51 7.75 2.63
N GLY A 33 3.72 6.68 2.75
CA GLY A 33 3.73 5.74 3.87
C GLY A 33 5.06 5.00 3.93
N ILE A 34 5.50 4.45 2.81
CA ILE A 34 6.80 3.76 2.69
C ILE A 34 7.95 4.69 3.11
N ALA A 35 7.97 5.95 2.65
CA ALA A 35 8.98 6.92 3.04
C ALA A 35 8.92 7.23 4.54
N THR A 36 7.71 7.42 5.09
CA THR A 36 7.52 7.71 6.52
C THR A 36 8.08 6.60 7.40
N TYR A 37 7.72 5.35 7.11
CA TYR A 37 8.20 4.20 7.89
C TYR A 37 9.69 3.95 7.66
N SER A 38 10.22 4.22 6.46
CA SER A 38 11.66 4.10 6.17
C SER A 38 12.48 5.15 6.92
N ILE A 39 12.02 6.40 6.96
CA ILE A 39 12.67 7.48 7.71
C ILE A 39 12.59 7.20 9.21
N ALA A 40 11.45 6.75 9.71
CA ALA A 40 11.30 6.35 11.10
C ALA A 40 12.22 5.18 11.46
N GLY A 41 12.31 4.15 10.60
CA GLY A 41 13.20 3.01 10.78
C GLY A 41 14.68 3.41 10.75
N ALA A 42 15.07 4.34 9.87
CA ALA A 42 16.43 4.87 9.81
C ALA A 42 16.81 5.67 11.06
N LYS A 43 15.86 6.40 11.65
CA LYS A 43 16.10 7.24 12.84
C LYS A 43 16.02 6.47 14.17
N PHE A 44 15.07 5.55 14.28
CA PHE A 44 14.72 4.89 15.55
C PHE A 44 15.00 3.38 15.55
N GLY A 45 15.54 2.84 14.46
CA GLY A 45 15.77 1.41 14.29
C GLY A 45 14.46 0.62 14.46
N LEU A 46 14.52 -0.48 15.21
CA LEU A 46 13.36 -1.32 15.53
C LEU A 46 12.56 -0.84 16.74
N GLY A 47 12.84 0.36 17.29
CA GLY A 47 12.18 0.88 18.49
C GLY A 47 10.67 1.01 18.39
N PHE A 48 10.13 1.16 17.18
CA PHE A 48 8.69 1.21 16.90
C PHE A 48 8.09 -0.10 16.39
N ALA A 49 8.88 -1.16 16.24
CA ALA A 49 8.40 -2.43 15.68
C ALA A 49 7.24 -3.04 16.49
N TRP A 50 7.19 -2.80 17.81
CA TRP A 50 6.12 -3.27 18.68
C TRP A 50 4.75 -2.63 18.35
N LEU A 51 4.71 -1.44 17.73
CA LEU A 51 3.45 -0.81 17.31
C LEU A 51 2.73 -1.63 16.25
N SER A 52 3.46 -2.39 15.43
CA SER A 52 2.87 -3.27 14.40
C SER A 52 1.88 -4.27 14.99
N LEU A 53 2.11 -4.72 16.23
CA LEU A 53 1.21 -5.65 16.94
C LEU A 53 -0.19 -5.05 17.14
N PHE A 54 -0.28 -3.73 17.30
CA PHE A 54 -1.54 -3.01 17.50
C PHE A 54 -2.10 -2.44 16.18
N LEU A 55 -1.22 -1.97 15.29
CA LEU A 55 -1.62 -1.37 14.02
C LEU A 55 -2.18 -2.40 13.03
N LEU A 56 -1.60 -3.60 12.96
CA LEU A 56 -2.09 -4.66 12.08
C LEU A 56 -3.55 -5.06 12.37
N PRO A 57 -3.94 -5.45 13.60
CA PRO A 57 -5.33 -5.83 13.87
C PRO A 57 -6.29 -4.63 13.73
N ALA A 58 -5.84 -3.41 14.06
CA ALA A 58 -6.64 -2.21 13.85
C ALA A 58 -6.92 -2.00 12.34
N MET A 59 -5.91 -2.10 11.49
CA MET A 59 -6.06 -1.91 10.05
C MET A 59 -6.94 -3.00 9.42
N ILE A 60 -6.73 -4.26 9.82
CA ILE A 60 -7.59 -5.38 9.39
C ILE A 60 -9.05 -5.10 9.76
N SER A 61 -9.30 -4.62 10.99
CA SER A 61 -10.66 -4.31 11.45
C SER A 61 -11.29 -3.19 10.62
N ILE A 62 -10.56 -2.12 10.33
CA ILE A 62 -11.05 -0.99 9.51
C ILE A 62 -11.36 -1.46 8.09
N GLN A 63 -10.44 -2.18 7.44
CA GLN A 63 -10.66 -2.67 6.07
C GLN A 63 -11.83 -3.66 5.99
N GLU A 64 -11.98 -4.52 7.00
CA GLU A 64 -13.08 -5.48 7.08
C GLU A 64 -14.43 -4.77 7.23
N MET A 65 -14.51 -3.76 8.09
CA MET A 65 -15.70 -2.92 8.24
C MET A 65 -16.04 -2.18 6.94
N CYS A 66 -15.05 -1.59 6.26
CA CYS A 66 -15.23 -0.95 4.96
C CYS A 66 -15.74 -1.95 3.90
N GLY A 67 -15.18 -3.15 3.86
CA GLY A 67 -15.60 -4.22 2.96
C GLY A 67 -17.04 -4.67 3.23
N ARG A 68 -17.39 -4.92 4.50
CA ARG A 68 -18.75 -5.27 4.92
C ARG A 68 -19.74 -4.17 4.58
N LEU A 69 -19.39 -2.91 4.85
CA LEU A 69 -20.25 -1.76 4.53
C LEU A 69 -20.52 -1.68 3.02
N GLY A 70 -19.49 -1.87 2.19
CA GLY A 70 -19.64 -1.88 0.73
C GLY A 70 -20.54 -3.00 0.23
N ILE A 71 -20.39 -4.23 0.75
CA ILE A 71 -21.19 -5.39 0.36
C ILE A 71 -22.64 -5.26 0.83
N THR A 72 -22.86 -4.79 2.05
CA THR A 72 -24.21 -4.73 2.66
C THR A 72 -25.05 -3.56 2.14
N THR A 73 -24.43 -2.39 1.92
CA THR A 73 -25.16 -1.18 1.53
C THR A 73 -25.15 -0.93 0.01
N GLY A 74 -24.23 -1.56 -0.72
CA GLY A 74 -23.97 -1.27 -2.14
C GLY A 74 -23.48 0.15 -2.38
N ARG A 75 -23.03 0.86 -1.32
CA ARG A 75 -22.62 2.27 -1.36
C ARG A 75 -21.26 2.43 -0.65
N GLY A 76 -20.50 3.44 -1.07
CA GLY A 76 -19.33 3.89 -0.32
C GLY A 76 -19.72 4.68 0.94
N LEU A 77 -18.73 4.96 1.79
CA LEU A 77 -18.91 5.65 3.07
C LEU A 77 -19.68 6.98 2.93
N ALA A 78 -19.33 7.81 1.95
CA ALA A 78 -20.04 9.07 1.69
C ALA A 78 -21.53 8.85 1.32
N GLY A 79 -21.82 7.78 0.58
CA GLY A 79 -23.19 7.40 0.22
C GLY A 79 -24.03 6.91 1.40
N VAL A 80 -23.38 6.32 2.41
CA VAL A 80 -23.99 5.92 3.68
C VAL A 80 -24.21 7.14 4.58
N ILE A 81 -23.21 8.00 4.76
CA ILE A 81 -23.32 9.25 5.53
C ILE A 81 -24.45 10.12 4.95
N LYS A 82 -24.54 10.24 3.62
CA LYS A 82 -25.64 10.96 2.97
C LYS A 82 -27.03 10.42 3.32
N LYS A 83 -27.15 9.12 3.57
CA LYS A 83 -28.43 8.44 3.85
C LYS A 83 -28.83 8.55 5.33
N TYR A 84 -27.86 8.48 6.25
CA TYR A 84 -28.13 8.36 7.69
C TYR A 84 -27.73 9.58 8.51
N SER A 85 -27.05 10.57 7.93
CA SER A 85 -26.52 11.74 8.65
C SER A 85 -26.98 13.06 8.02
N SER A 86 -26.75 14.16 8.75
CA SER A 86 -27.09 15.50 8.27
C SER A 86 -26.20 15.94 7.10
N LYS A 87 -26.70 16.85 6.25
CA LYS A 87 -25.93 17.43 5.14
C LYS A 87 -24.62 18.06 5.61
N LYS A 88 -24.60 18.67 6.81
CA LYS A 88 -23.39 19.27 7.40
C LYS A 88 -22.30 18.22 7.65
N MET A 89 -22.66 17.07 8.21
CA MET A 89 -21.72 15.98 8.47
C MET A 89 -21.19 15.36 7.17
N LEU A 90 -22.02 15.25 6.14
CA LEU A 90 -21.58 14.81 4.82
C LEU A 90 -20.53 15.76 4.23
N TRP A 91 -20.81 17.06 4.20
CA TRP A 91 -19.87 18.06 3.69
C TRP A 91 -18.57 18.05 4.49
N PHE A 92 -18.64 17.96 5.82
CA PHE A 92 -17.45 17.84 6.66
C PHE A 92 -16.60 16.62 6.31
N ALA A 93 -17.21 15.43 6.23
CA ALA A 93 -16.50 14.19 5.91
C ALA A 93 -15.89 14.22 4.50
N VAL A 94 -16.63 14.72 3.51
CA VAL A 94 -16.13 14.83 2.13
C VAL A 94 -15.01 15.85 2.03
N SER A 95 -15.13 17.01 2.67
CA SER A 95 -14.05 18.02 2.69
C SER A 95 -12.78 17.49 3.33
N LEU A 96 -12.91 16.76 4.45
CA LEU A 96 -11.77 16.12 5.10
C LEU A 96 -11.11 15.09 4.17
N LEU A 97 -11.91 14.23 3.54
CA LEU A 97 -11.44 13.24 2.57
C LEU A 97 -10.68 13.88 1.41
N VAL A 98 -11.24 14.95 0.82
CA VAL A 98 -10.60 15.68 -0.28
C VAL A 98 -9.28 16.29 0.18
N LEU A 99 -9.26 16.95 1.34
CA LEU A 99 -8.05 17.57 1.87
C LEU A 99 -6.95 16.54 2.12
N THR A 100 -7.27 15.44 2.81
CA THR A 100 -6.31 14.36 3.09
C THR A 100 -5.77 13.75 1.80
N ASN A 101 -6.64 13.42 0.84
CA ASN A 101 -6.20 12.82 -0.41
C ASN A 101 -5.34 13.77 -1.27
N VAL A 102 -5.64 15.07 -1.28
CA VAL A 102 -4.82 16.07 -1.99
C VAL A 102 -3.42 16.16 -1.38
N ILE A 103 -3.32 16.18 -0.05
CA ILE A 103 -2.03 16.17 0.64
C ILE A 103 -1.28 14.87 0.32
N ASN A 104 -1.98 13.73 0.33
CA ASN A 104 -1.38 12.41 0.07
C ASN A 104 -0.80 12.31 -1.34
N ILE A 105 -1.58 12.72 -2.36
CA ILE A 105 -1.12 12.75 -3.75
C ILE A 105 0.11 13.65 -3.90
N GLY A 106 0.13 14.81 -3.23
CA GLY A 106 1.29 15.70 -3.25
C GLY A 106 2.53 15.07 -2.64
N ALA A 107 2.39 14.38 -1.50
CA ALA A 107 3.48 13.66 -0.85
C ALA A 107 3.99 12.51 -1.72
N ASP A 108 3.10 11.70 -2.29
CA ASP A 108 3.44 10.58 -3.16
C ASP A 108 4.24 11.03 -4.38
N LEU A 109 3.77 12.06 -5.08
CA LEU A 109 4.47 12.63 -6.24
C LEU A 109 5.87 13.12 -5.86
N GLY A 110 6.01 13.79 -4.71
CA GLY A 110 7.29 14.26 -4.20
C GLY A 110 8.26 13.12 -3.87
N ILE A 111 7.78 12.07 -3.20
CA ILE A 111 8.60 10.89 -2.90
C ILE A 111 8.99 10.15 -4.18
N MET A 112 8.05 9.90 -5.09
CA MET A 112 8.34 9.26 -6.37
C MET A 112 9.40 10.01 -7.17
N ALA A 113 9.29 11.34 -7.24
CA ALA A 113 10.28 12.18 -7.93
C ALA A 113 11.65 12.11 -7.25
N SER A 114 11.70 12.14 -5.92
CA SER A 114 12.95 12.03 -5.16
C SER A 114 13.61 10.65 -5.33
N SER A 115 12.82 9.58 -5.31
CA SER A 115 13.30 8.22 -5.54
C SER A 115 13.87 8.03 -6.96
N LEU A 116 13.17 8.55 -7.98
CA LEU A 116 13.65 8.50 -9.37
C LEU A 116 14.90 9.36 -9.59
N GLN A 117 14.97 10.52 -8.95
CA GLN A 117 16.18 11.35 -8.94
C GLN A 117 17.36 10.59 -8.34
N MET A 118 17.17 9.86 -7.24
CA MET A 118 18.22 9.09 -6.59
C MET A 118 18.74 7.94 -7.48
N VAL A 119 17.85 7.31 -8.26
CA VAL A 119 18.21 6.16 -9.12
C VAL A 119 18.83 6.59 -10.45
N PHE A 120 18.29 7.64 -11.09
CA PHE A 120 18.63 8.02 -12.47
C PHE A 120 19.37 9.35 -12.59
N GLY A 121 19.53 10.11 -11.50
CA GLY A 121 20.39 11.31 -11.44
C GLY A 121 19.85 12.59 -12.10
N LEU A 122 18.67 12.58 -12.72
CA LEU A 122 18.05 13.79 -13.31
C LEU A 122 17.38 14.70 -12.26
N PRO A 123 17.12 15.99 -12.56
CA PRO A 123 16.56 16.95 -11.62
C PRO A 123 15.18 16.55 -11.08
N PHE A 124 14.91 16.90 -9.82
CA PHE A 124 13.63 16.64 -9.14
C PHE A 124 12.41 17.08 -9.95
N TYR A 125 12.39 18.33 -10.44
CA TYR A 125 11.25 18.88 -11.16
C TYR A 125 10.94 18.13 -12.47
N PHE A 126 11.96 17.57 -13.11
CA PHE A 126 11.77 16.74 -14.30
C PHE A 126 11.00 15.46 -13.95
N TRP A 127 11.43 14.75 -12.91
CA TRP A 127 10.75 13.53 -12.47
C TRP A 127 9.37 13.79 -11.90
N LEU A 128 9.17 14.91 -11.19
CA LEU A 128 7.87 15.32 -10.66
C LEU A 128 6.86 15.56 -11.79
N PHE A 129 7.27 16.30 -12.82
CA PHE A 129 6.39 16.57 -13.96
C PHE A 129 6.10 15.29 -14.74
N LEU A 130 7.12 14.44 -14.95
CA LEU A 130 6.97 13.18 -15.66
C LEU A 130 6.04 12.21 -14.92
N SER A 131 6.19 12.05 -13.60
CA SER A 131 5.34 11.17 -12.81
C SER A 131 3.89 11.67 -12.78
N ALA A 132 3.67 12.97 -12.55
CA ALA A 132 2.34 13.57 -12.55
C ALA A 132 1.64 13.39 -13.91
N MET A 133 2.33 13.71 -15.01
CA MET A 133 1.75 13.57 -16.36
C MET A 133 1.45 12.10 -16.69
N SER A 134 2.34 11.19 -16.31
CA SER A 134 2.15 9.75 -16.54
C SER A 134 0.92 9.23 -15.79
N ILE A 135 0.72 9.64 -14.54
CA ILE A 135 -0.45 9.24 -13.73
C ILE A 135 -1.75 9.76 -14.36
N VAL A 136 -1.80 11.04 -14.76
CA VAL A 136 -2.99 11.64 -15.40
C VAL A 136 -3.33 10.90 -16.71
N VAL A 137 -2.33 10.60 -17.54
CA VAL A 137 -2.53 9.83 -18.78
C VAL A 137 -3.03 8.42 -18.47
N LEU A 138 -2.45 7.73 -17.49
CA LEU A 138 -2.91 6.39 -17.10
C LEU A 138 -4.36 6.40 -16.60
N GLU A 139 -4.75 7.41 -15.81
CA GLU A 139 -6.10 7.53 -15.26
C GLU A 139 -7.16 7.77 -16.34
N ILE A 140 -6.86 8.58 -17.34
CA ILE A 140 -7.80 8.89 -18.44
C ILE A 140 -7.92 7.71 -19.42
N TRP A 141 -6.83 7.03 -19.73
CA TRP A 141 -6.78 6.09 -20.87
C TRP A 141 -6.94 4.62 -20.46
N VAL A 142 -6.67 4.25 -19.21
CA VAL A 142 -6.68 2.84 -18.78
C VAL A 142 -7.97 2.50 -18.03
N PRO A 143 -8.78 1.54 -18.52
CA PRO A 143 -9.98 1.13 -17.79
C PRO A 143 -9.62 0.44 -16.47
N TYR A 144 -10.36 0.77 -15.41
CA TYR A 144 -10.12 0.30 -14.05
C TYR A 144 -9.92 -1.22 -13.92
N LYS A 145 -10.64 -2.03 -14.70
CA LYS A 145 -10.48 -3.50 -14.70
C LYS A 145 -9.08 -3.95 -15.10
N ARG A 146 -8.44 -3.27 -16.07
CA ARG A 146 -7.06 -3.56 -16.48
C ARG A 146 -6.07 -2.96 -15.49
N TYR A 147 -6.32 -1.74 -15.03
CA TYR A 147 -5.51 -1.05 -14.03
C TYR A 147 -5.38 -1.86 -12.73
N SER A 148 -6.52 -2.28 -12.16
CA SER A 148 -6.59 -3.14 -10.97
C SER A 148 -5.87 -4.48 -11.17
N ALA A 149 -5.92 -5.08 -12.36
CA ALA A 149 -5.22 -6.34 -12.62
C ALA A 149 -3.69 -6.16 -12.60
N ILE A 150 -3.19 -5.06 -13.17
CA ILE A 150 -1.75 -4.72 -13.14
C ILE A 150 -1.31 -4.42 -11.71
N LEU A 151 -2.09 -3.64 -10.95
CA LEU A 151 -1.79 -3.33 -9.55
C LEU A 151 -1.67 -4.57 -8.66
N LYS A 152 -2.47 -5.63 -8.91
CA LYS A 152 -2.33 -6.91 -8.17
C LYS A 152 -0.97 -7.58 -8.39
N TRP A 153 -0.37 -7.42 -9.56
CA TRP A 153 0.96 -7.95 -9.84
C TRP A 153 2.03 -7.04 -9.24
N LEU A 154 1.85 -5.73 -9.31
CA LEU A 154 2.74 -4.77 -8.66
C LEU A 154 2.76 -4.96 -7.14
N SER A 155 1.63 -5.26 -6.49
CA SER A 155 1.62 -5.50 -5.04
C SER A 155 2.46 -6.71 -4.60
N LEU A 156 2.82 -7.63 -5.52
CA LEU A 156 3.78 -8.68 -5.19
C LEU A 156 5.19 -8.12 -4.95
N SER A 157 5.50 -6.90 -5.40
CA SER A 157 6.74 -6.22 -5.03
C SER A 157 6.84 -5.98 -3.52
N LEU A 158 5.72 -5.93 -2.79
CA LEU A 158 5.73 -5.83 -1.33
C LEU A 158 6.37 -7.07 -0.66
N LEU A 159 6.52 -8.19 -1.38
CA LEU A 159 7.31 -9.33 -0.89
C LEU A 159 8.80 -8.97 -0.67
N VAL A 160 9.28 -7.88 -1.26
CA VAL A 160 10.62 -7.33 -0.97
C VAL A 160 10.79 -7.01 0.52
N TYR A 161 9.74 -6.63 1.25
CA TYR A 161 9.83 -6.43 2.70
C TYR A 161 10.18 -7.72 3.45
N VAL A 162 9.61 -8.85 3.04
CA VAL A 162 9.92 -10.16 3.62
C VAL A 162 11.38 -10.52 3.35
N VAL A 163 11.84 -10.31 2.12
CA VAL A 163 13.25 -10.55 1.75
C VAL A 163 14.19 -9.67 2.57
N ASN A 164 13.89 -8.38 2.71
CA ASN A 164 14.69 -7.46 3.53
C ASN A 164 14.74 -7.90 5.00
N LEU A 165 13.62 -8.34 5.57
CA LEU A 165 13.59 -8.84 6.94
C LEU A 165 14.43 -10.10 7.11
N THR A 166 14.30 -11.08 6.21
CA THR A 166 15.10 -12.32 6.26
C THR A 166 16.59 -12.02 6.12
N LEU A 167 16.95 -11.11 5.20
CA LEU A 167 18.34 -10.68 5.00
C LEU A 167 18.88 -9.95 6.24
N LEU A 168 18.08 -9.10 6.89
CA LEU A 168 18.47 -8.42 8.12
C LEU A 168 18.69 -9.40 9.28
N ILE A 169 17.81 -10.40 9.44
CA ILE A 169 17.98 -11.47 10.44
C ILE A 169 19.25 -12.27 10.15
N PHE A 170 19.48 -12.64 8.90
CA PHE A 170 20.68 -13.38 8.48
C PHE A 170 21.97 -12.58 8.73
N LEU A 171 21.99 -11.29 8.40
CA LEU A 171 23.13 -10.42 8.70
C LEU A 171 23.34 -10.22 10.20
N ALA A 172 22.27 -10.12 10.98
CA ALA A 172 22.34 -10.04 12.43
C ALA A 172 22.94 -11.33 13.04
N ASP A 173 22.58 -12.49 12.49
CA ASP A 173 23.11 -13.79 12.90
C ASP A 173 24.61 -13.91 12.57
N ILE A 174 25.02 -13.51 11.36
CA ILE A 174 26.45 -13.43 10.98
C ILE A 174 27.22 -12.48 11.89
N SER A 175 26.68 -11.29 12.16
CA SER A 175 27.33 -10.32 13.03
C SER A 175 27.46 -10.82 14.47
N ARG A 176 26.50 -11.62 14.94
CA ARG A 176 26.53 -12.24 16.27
C ARG A 176 27.59 -13.34 16.35
N SER A 177 27.66 -14.21 15.35
CA SER A 177 28.68 -15.27 15.25
C SER A 177 30.10 -14.69 15.20
N ARG A 178 30.34 -13.61 14.44
CA ARG A 178 31.65 -12.95 14.36
C ARG A 178 32.04 -12.20 15.64
N GLY A 179 31.07 -11.82 16.47
CA GLY A 179 31.29 -11.17 17.76
C GLY A 179 31.66 -12.14 18.90
N GLU A 180 31.33 -13.42 18.77
CA GLU A 180 31.74 -14.47 19.73
C GLU A 180 33.15 -14.99 19.46
N ASP A 181 33.64 -14.95 18.21
CA ASP A 181 35.00 -15.38 17.83
C ASP A 181 36.11 -14.37 18.26
N LEU A 182 35.76 -13.18 18.74
CA LEU A 182 36.69 -12.11 19.14
C LEU A 182 36.78 -11.91 20.67
N ARG A 183 36.22 -12.83 21.47
CA ARG A 183 36.34 -12.87 22.95
C ARG A 183 36.96 -14.17 23.39
#